data_AF-A0A2M8NMP0-F1
#
_entry.id   AF-A0A2M8NMP0-F1
#
_cell.length_a   1.000
_cell.length_b   1.000
_cell.length_c   1.000
_cell.angle_alpha   90.00
_cell.angle_beta   90.00
_cell.angle_gamma   90.00
#
_symmetry.space_group_name_H-M   'P 1'
#
loop_
_entity.id
_entity.type
_entity.pdbx_description
1 polymer ?
#
loop_
_entity_poly.entity_id
_entity_poly.type
_entity_poly.pdbx_seq_one_letter_code
_entity_poly.pdbx_strand_id
1 'polypeptide(L)'
;MNLYPPRVKRTHTCRGALALMTAYEEHNPTPENAPVVTVCGRIRRVNLTGKVSFMHIEDETGRIQLFLRINDMDKAVYNRVTDKLIDMDDFVQATGQLMRTKAGEISVRVYELVLLA
;
A
#
# COMPACT_ATOMS: atom_id res chain seq x y z
N MET A 1 4.75 0.59 21.54
CA MET A 1 3.86 0.57 20.36
C MET A 1 3.53 -0.90 20.09
N ASN A 2 2.26 -1.29 20.05
CA ASN A 2 1.88 -2.68 19.82
C ASN A 2 2.15 -3.07 18.36
N LEU A 3 2.90 -4.14 18.12
CA LEU A 3 3.28 -4.60 16.78
C LEU A 3 2.11 -5.25 16.05
N TYR A 4 1.15 -5.80 16.80
CA TYR A 4 -0.02 -6.52 16.27
C TYR A 4 -1.31 -5.93 16.85
N PRO A 5 -1.88 -4.87 16.24
CA PRO A 5 -3.08 -4.26 16.75
C PRO A 5 -4.28 -5.22 16.65
N PRO A 6 -5.18 -5.23 17.66
CA PRO A 6 -6.32 -6.15 17.68
C PRO A 6 -7.42 -5.78 16.67
N ARG A 7 -7.31 -4.64 15.96
CA ARG A 7 -8.30 -4.17 14.99
C ARG A 7 -7.64 -3.63 13.74
N VAL A 8 -8.21 -4.03 12.60
CA VAL A 8 -7.87 -3.53 11.26
C VAL A 8 -8.80 -2.39 10.89
N LYS A 9 -8.29 -1.42 10.13
CA LYS A 9 -9.03 -0.24 9.62
C LYS A 9 -9.32 -0.33 8.13
N ARG A 10 -9.46 -1.54 7.58
CA ARG A 10 -9.69 -1.76 6.14
C ARG A 10 -10.89 -0.95 5.65
N THR A 11 -10.69 -0.17 4.60
CA THR A 11 -11.74 0.62 3.93
C THR A 11 -12.17 0.00 2.61
N HIS A 12 -11.21 -0.58 1.88
CA HIS A 12 -11.42 -1.14 0.55
C HIS A 12 -10.71 -2.49 0.44
N THR A 13 -11.26 -3.36 -0.40
CA THR A 13 -10.55 -4.53 -0.91
C THR A 13 -9.59 -4.12 -2.03
N CYS A 14 -8.63 -4.98 -2.38
CA CYS A 14 -7.72 -4.74 -3.49
C CYS A 14 -8.50 -4.42 -4.77
N ARG A 15 -9.49 -5.25 -5.13
CA ARG A 15 -10.32 -5.02 -6.32
C ARG A 15 -11.15 -3.74 -6.23
N GLY A 16 -11.70 -3.43 -5.05
CA GLY A 16 -12.46 -2.21 -4.82
C GLY A 16 -11.60 -0.95 -5.01
N ALA A 17 -10.38 -0.96 -4.51
CA ALA A 17 -9.42 0.13 -4.67
C ALA A 17 -9.01 0.34 -6.14
N LEU A 18 -8.80 -0.75 -6.89
CA LEU A 18 -8.53 -0.68 -8.34
C LEU A 18 -9.71 -0.06 -9.10
N ALA A 19 -10.93 -0.54 -8.84
CA ALA A 19 -12.14 -0.02 -9.48
C ALA A 19 -12.37 1.47 -9.16
N LEU A 20 -12.11 1.87 -7.91
CA LEU A 20 -12.21 3.26 -7.48
C LEU A 20 -11.23 4.17 -8.25
N MET A 21 -9.97 3.74 -8.43
CA MET A 21 -9.00 4.52 -9.20
C MET A 21 -9.43 4.65 -10.66
N THR A 22 -9.86 3.56 -11.28
CA THR A 22 -10.33 3.59 -12.68
C THR A 22 -11.50 4.56 -12.86
N ALA A 23 -12.50 4.49 -11.99
CA ALA A 23 -13.65 5.40 -12.03
C ALA A 23 -13.24 6.87 -11.78
N TYR A 24 -12.25 7.09 -10.91
CA TYR A 24 -11.71 8.42 -10.66
C TYR A 24 -10.99 9.00 -11.89
N GLU A 25 -10.16 8.20 -12.57
CA GLU A 25 -9.41 8.61 -13.77
C GLU A 25 -10.33 8.99 -14.94
N GLU A 26 -11.50 8.37 -15.06
CA GLU A 26 -12.50 8.72 -16.09
C GLU A 26 -13.05 10.14 -15.93
N HIS A 27 -13.15 10.63 -14.70
CA HIS A 27 -13.78 11.91 -14.37
C HIS A 27 -12.75 13.00 -14.01
N ASN A 28 -11.51 12.63 -13.68
CA ASN A 28 -10.47 13.54 -13.21
C ASN A 28 -9.14 13.23 -13.91
N PRO A 29 -8.72 14.03 -14.89
CA PRO A 29 -7.45 13.82 -15.60
C PRO A 29 -6.22 14.16 -14.74
N THR A 30 -6.39 14.82 -13.60
CA THR A 30 -5.30 15.18 -12.69
C THR A 30 -5.24 14.26 -11.46
N PRO A 31 -4.06 13.73 -11.11
CA PRO A 31 -3.89 12.78 -10.01
C PRO A 31 -3.83 13.43 -8.62
N GLU A 32 -3.95 14.76 -8.54
CA GLU A 32 -3.66 15.53 -7.32
C GLU A 32 -4.64 15.23 -6.16
N ASN A 33 -5.87 14.82 -6.50
CA ASN A 33 -6.95 14.54 -5.54
C ASN A 33 -7.42 13.08 -5.58
N ALA A 34 -6.55 12.15 -5.97
CA ALA A 34 -6.91 10.74 -5.99
C ALA A 34 -7.33 10.26 -4.58
N PRO A 35 -8.28 9.31 -4.46
CA PRO A 35 -8.81 8.88 -3.16
C PRO A 35 -7.75 8.25 -2.26
N VAL A 36 -7.90 8.47 -0.95
CA VAL A 36 -7.12 7.77 0.09
C VAL A 36 -7.84 6.49 0.49
N VAL A 37 -7.10 5.40 0.55
CA VAL A 37 -7.62 4.07 0.93
C VAL A 37 -6.73 3.42 1.97
N THR A 38 -7.36 2.59 2.79
CA THR A 38 -6.70 1.57 3.63
C THR A 38 -7.05 0.19 3.09
N VAL A 39 -6.02 -0.52 2.62
CA VAL A 39 -6.10 -1.90 2.11
C VAL A 39 -5.37 -2.84 3.06
N CYS A 40 -5.78 -4.11 3.07
CA CYS A 40 -5.11 -5.14 3.87
C CYS A 40 -4.92 -6.39 3.03
N GLY A 41 -3.83 -7.10 3.23
CA GLY A 41 -3.54 -8.31 2.46
C GLY A 41 -2.22 -8.93 2.84
N ARG A 42 -1.97 -10.12 2.29
CA ARG A 42 -0.71 -10.84 2.44
C ARG A 42 0.31 -10.34 1.42
N ILE A 43 1.53 -10.09 1.86
CA ILE A 43 2.63 -9.74 0.97
C ILE A 43 3.00 -10.94 0.11
N ARG A 44 2.94 -10.77 -1.22
CA ARG A 44 3.31 -11.80 -2.21
C ARG A 44 4.56 -11.48 -2.99
N ARG A 45 4.96 -10.20 -3.03
CA ARG A 45 6.16 -9.75 -3.71
C ARG A 45 6.72 -8.54 -2.99
N VAL A 46 8.03 -8.52 -2.85
CA VAL A 46 8.77 -7.42 -2.25
C VAL A 46 9.95 -7.06 -3.14
N ASN A 47 10.15 -5.78 -3.40
CA ASN A 47 11.31 -5.23 -4.07
C ASN A 47 11.80 -3.99 -3.30
N LEU A 48 12.72 -4.21 -2.35
CA LEU A 48 13.31 -3.16 -1.52
C LEU A 48 14.61 -2.68 -2.17
N THR A 49 14.57 -1.56 -2.90
CA THR A 49 15.79 -0.99 -3.51
C THR A 49 15.92 0.52 -3.26
N GLY A 50 16.81 0.90 -2.34
CA GLY A 50 17.15 2.30 -2.12
C GLY A 50 16.06 3.11 -1.41
N LYS A 51 15.68 4.26 -1.99
CA LYS A 51 14.73 5.24 -1.38
C LYS A 51 13.26 5.00 -1.74
N VAL A 52 13.02 4.07 -2.67
CA VAL A 52 11.70 3.70 -3.17
C VAL A 52 11.62 2.18 -3.12
N SER A 53 10.53 1.66 -2.60
CA SER A 53 10.29 0.23 -2.52
C SER A 53 8.90 -0.08 -3.06
N PHE A 54 8.77 -1.27 -3.63
CA PHE A 54 7.51 -1.77 -4.15
C PHE A 54 7.15 -3.07 -3.45
N MET A 55 5.88 -3.23 -3.09
CA MET A 55 5.34 -4.48 -2.60
C MET A 55 4.05 -4.80 -3.31
N HIS A 56 3.70 -6.07 -3.40
CA HIS A 56 2.36 -6.48 -3.80
C HIS A 56 1.71 -7.20 -2.65
N ILE A 57 0.51 -6.76 -2.30
CA ILE A 57 -0.34 -7.44 -1.32
C ILE A 57 -1.53 -8.09 -2.03
N GLU A 58 -2.00 -9.18 -1.46
CA GLU A 58 -3.11 -9.98 -1.98
C GLU A 58 -4.16 -10.20 -0.88
N ASP A 59 -5.41 -9.91 -1.22
CA ASP A 59 -6.59 -10.19 -0.39
C ASP A 59 -7.52 -11.18 -1.11
N GLU A 60 -8.69 -11.44 -0.55
CA GLU A 60 -9.68 -12.36 -1.12
C GLU A 60 -10.20 -11.94 -2.52
N THR A 61 -10.01 -10.69 -2.92
CA THR A 61 -10.53 -10.12 -4.15
C THR A 61 -9.48 -9.94 -5.24
N GLY A 62 -8.20 -9.95 -4.88
CA GLY A 62 -7.10 -9.83 -5.83
C GLY A 62 -5.87 -9.18 -5.22
N ARG A 63 -5.08 -8.53 -6.09
CA ARG A 63 -3.77 -7.98 -5.75
C ARG A 63 -3.71 -6.49 -6.03
N ILE A 64 -2.96 -5.76 -5.21
CA ILE A 64 -2.64 -4.35 -5.44
C ILE A 64 -1.16 -4.06 -5.13
N GLN A 65 -0.57 -3.12 -5.87
CA GLN A 65 0.79 -2.66 -5.61
C GLN A 65 0.81 -1.58 -4.53
N LEU A 66 1.80 -1.66 -3.65
CA LEU A 66 2.15 -0.64 -2.68
C LEU A 66 3.42 0.06 -3.17
N PHE A 67 3.37 1.39 -3.20
CA PHE A 67 4.49 2.27 -3.47
C PHE A 67 4.94 2.88 -2.14
N LEU A 68 6.16 2.57 -1.71
CA LEU A 68 6.74 3.06 -0.47
C LEU A 68 7.90 3.98 -0.80
N ARG A 69 7.89 5.20 -0.25
CA ARG A 69 8.98 6.17 -0.40
C ARG A 69 9.36 6.72 0.95
N ILE A 70 10.66 6.75 1.24
CA ILE A 70 11.18 7.18 2.55
C ILE A 70 10.72 8.59 2.97
N ASN A 71 10.48 9.48 2.01
CA ASN A 71 10.04 10.86 2.29
C ASN A 71 8.53 10.97 2.58
N ASP A 72 7.75 9.95 2.23
CA ASP A 72 6.28 9.96 2.37
C ASP A 72 5.82 9.26 3.66
N MET A 73 6.77 8.64 4.38
CA MET A 73 6.52 7.82 5.56
C MET A 73 7.36 8.33 6.73
N ASP A 74 6.89 8.09 7.95
CA ASP A 74 7.72 8.28 9.14
C ASP A 74 8.99 7.41 9.04
N LYS A 75 10.17 7.98 9.32
CA LYS A 75 11.46 7.27 9.26
C LYS A 75 11.47 6.00 10.10
N ALA A 76 10.80 5.98 11.27
CA ALA A 76 10.73 4.80 12.12
C ALA A 76 9.82 3.70 11.55
N VAL A 77 8.86 4.05 10.69
CA VAL A 77 8.03 3.07 9.95
C VAL A 77 8.80 2.57 8.73
N TYR A 78 9.44 3.47 7.98
CA TYR A 78 10.27 3.09 6.84
C TYR A 78 11.45 2.20 7.25
N ASN A 79 12.14 2.53 8.35
CA ASN A 79 13.24 1.70 8.86
C ASN A 79 12.76 0.28 9.18
N ARG A 80 11.56 0.11 9.77
CA ARG A 80 10.99 -1.23 9.99
C ARG A 80 10.77 -2.01 8.69
N VAL A 81 10.36 -1.34 7.62
CA VAL A 81 10.26 -1.93 6.28
C VAL A 81 11.65 -2.33 5.74
N THR A 82 12.65 -1.45 5.87
CA THR A 82 13.98 -1.67 5.30
C THR A 82 14.88 -2.59 6.12
N ASP A 83 14.64 -2.70 7.43
CA ASP A 83 15.34 -3.58 8.35
C ASP A 83 14.89 -5.06 8.19
N LYS A 84 14.09 -5.35 7.15
CA LYS A 84 13.54 -6.68 6.81
C LYS A 84 12.69 -7.29 7.92
N LEU A 85 12.00 -6.47 8.71
CA LEU A 85 10.97 -6.96 9.62
C LEU A 85 9.65 -7.29 8.91
N ILE A 86 9.61 -7.05 7.59
CA ILE A 86 8.49 -7.35 6.72
C ILE A 86 9.00 -8.29 5.64
N ASP A 87 8.52 -9.52 5.71
CA ASP A 87 8.88 -10.61 4.82
C ASP A 87 7.74 -10.97 3.86
N MET A 88 8.05 -11.85 2.92
CA MET A 88 7.00 -12.49 2.12
C MET A 88 6.13 -13.35 3.04
N ASP A 89 4.83 -13.38 2.75
CA ASP A 89 3.77 -14.05 3.52
C ASP A 89 3.27 -13.36 4.81
N ASP A 90 3.84 -12.21 5.19
CA ASP A 90 3.29 -11.37 6.25
C ASP A 90 1.96 -10.72 5.84
N PHE A 91 1.06 -10.53 6.80
CA PHE A 91 -0.15 -9.73 6.61
C PHE A 91 0.10 -8.28 7.01
N VAL A 92 -0.28 -7.36 6.13
CA VAL A 92 -0.14 -5.92 6.38
C VAL A 92 -1.43 -5.16 6.15
N GLN A 93 -1.54 -4.03 6.82
CA GLN A 93 -2.46 -2.94 6.51
C GLN A 93 -1.65 -1.77 5.96
N ALA A 94 -2.04 -1.26 4.79
CA ALA A 94 -1.43 -0.11 4.16
C ALA A 94 -2.47 0.99 3.95
N THR A 95 -2.19 2.19 4.44
CA THR A 95 -2.99 3.39 4.20
C THR A 95 -2.23 4.37 3.33
N GLY A 96 -2.87 4.88 2.28
CA GLY A 96 -2.24 5.78 1.35
C GLY A 96 -3.15 6.30 0.25
N GLN A 97 -2.62 7.19 -0.58
CA GLN A 97 -3.35 7.74 -1.72
C GLN A 97 -3.21 6.83 -2.95
N LEU A 98 -4.30 6.61 -3.68
CA LEU A 98 -4.25 5.91 -4.95
C LEU A 98 -3.45 6.71 -5.97
N MET A 99 -2.67 6.02 -6.79
CA MET A 99 -1.91 6.63 -7.87
C MET A 99 -1.71 5.63 -8.99
N ARG A 100 -1.42 6.12 -10.19
CA ARG A 100 -0.87 5.29 -11.27
C ARG A 100 0.62 5.54 -11.38
N THR A 101 1.40 4.46 -11.34
CA THR A 101 2.86 4.55 -11.51
C THR A 101 3.21 4.87 -12.96
N LYS A 102 4.46 5.29 -13.22
CA LYS A 102 4.96 5.51 -14.59
C LYS A 102 4.90 4.26 -15.47
N ALA A 103 4.92 3.07 -14.87
CA ALA A 103 4.76 1.80 -15.55
C ALA A 103 3.29 1.47 -15.88
N GLY A 104 2.34 2.33 -15.49
CA GLY A 104 0.91 2.17 -15.76
C GLY A 104 0.14 1.35 -14.72
N GLU A 105 0.78 0.87 -13.66
CA GLU A 105 0.15 0.06 -12.62
C GLU A 105 -0.49 0.95 -11.53
N ILE A 106 -1.75 0.68 -11.20
CA ILE A 106 -2.46 1.32 -10.07
C ILE A 106 -1.82 0.85 -8.77
N SER A 107 -1.49 1.80 -7.89
CA SER A 107 -0.77 1.55 -6.65
C SER A 107 -1.28 2.43 -5.53
N VAL A 108 -1.03 2.02 -4.29
CA VAL A 108 -1.22 2.85 -3.10
C VAL A 108 0.11 3.51 -2.75
N ARG A 109 0.19 4.85 -2.80
CA ARG A 109 1.30 5.63 -2.24
C ARG A 109 1.16 5.63 -0.73
N VAL A 110 1.92 4.75 -0.08
CA VAL A 110 1.76 4.43 1.34
C VAL A 110 2.30 5.55 2.24
N TYR A 111 1.48 5.98 3.20
CA TYR A 111 1.85 6.89 4.28
C TYR A 111 2.03 6.13 5.61
N GLU A 112 1.21 5.11 5.82
CA GLU A 112 1.21 4.27 7.01
C GLU A 112 1.18 2.80 6.62
N LEU A 113 2.10 2.02 7.18
CA LEU A 113 2.15 0.57 7.04
C LEU A 113 2.18 -0.09 8.42
N VAL A 114 1.33 -1.07 8.62
CA VAL A 114 1.16 -1.80 9.88
C VAL A 114 1.24 -3.29 9.62
N LEU A 115 2.13 -3.98 10.32
CA LEU A 115 2.19 -5.44 10.34
C LEU A 115 1.04 -6.00 11.19
N LEU A 116 0.39 -7.05 10.74
CA LEU A 116 -0.81 -7.62 11.36
C LEU A 116 -0.61 -9.05 11.87
N ALA A 117 0.15 -9.87 11.14
CA ALA A 117 0.48 -11.24 11.49
C ALA A 117 1.68 -11.71 10.67
#